data_AF-A0A5S9MBR0-F1
#
_entry.id   AF-A0A5S9MBR0-F1
#
_cell.length_a   1.000
_cell.length_b   1.000
_cell.length_c   1.000
_cell.angle_alpha   90.00
_cell.angle_beta   90.00
_cell.angle_gamma   90.00
#
_symmetry.space_group_name_H-M   'P 1'
#
loop_
_entity.id
_entity.type
_entity.pdbx_description
1 polymer ?
#
loop_
_entity_poly.entity_id
_entity_poly.type
_entity_poly.pdbx_seq_one_letter_code
_entity_poly.pdbx_strand_id
1 'polypeptide(L)' 'MSETTDIRNAPAVRKANKAMKSIGLGAMNLHGYLAQNQIAYESEEARDFANTFFMMVNYYSIKRSSELAKKKRRNIPSL' A
#
# COMPACT_ATOMS: atom_id res chain seq x y z
N MET A 1 10.58 -0.02 3.47
CA MET A 1 10.17 1.24 4.11
C MET A 1 9.99 1.06 5.62
N SER A 2 9.00 0.32 6.12
CA SER A 2 8.86 0.16 7.58
C SER A 2 10.07 -0.54 8.25
N GLU A 3 10.64 -1.59 7.66
CA GLU A 3 11.84 -2.26 8.20
C GLU A 3 13.15 -1.49 7.94
N THR A 4 13.11 -0.38 7.20
CA THR A 4 14.28 0.39 6.74
C THR A 4 14.49 1.69 7.52
N THR A 5 13.50 2.10 8.32
CA THR A 5 13.52 3.34 9.11
C THR A 5 13.69 3.03 10.59
N ASP A 6 14.88 3.32 11.16
CA ASP A 6 15.16 3.20 12.61
C ASP A 6 15.50 4.57 13.23
N ILE A 7 14.53 5.14 13.96
CA ILE A 7 14.67 6.45 14.62
C ILE A 7 15.10 6.23 16.08
N ARG A 8 16.42 6.25 16.31
CA ARG A 8 17.04 5.98 17.62
C ARG A 8 16.61 6.95 18.72
N ASN A 9 16.38 8.22 18.38
CA ASN A 9 16.01 9.27 19.33
C ASN A 9 14.50 9.26 19.69
N ALA A 10 13.70 8.38 19.08
CA ALA A 10 12.27 8.26 19.33
C ALA A 10 11.91 6.79 19.63
N PRO A 11 12.20 6.28 20.84
CA PRO A 11 12.07 4.85 21.16
C PRO A 11 10.64 4.31 21.03
N ALA A 12 9.62 5.14 21.31
CA ALA A 12 8.22 4.78 21.12
C ALA A 12 7.87 4.58 19.63
N VAL A 13 8.30 5.48 18.76
CA VAL A 13 8.10 5.38 17.30
C VAL A 13 8.82 4.16 16.74
N ARG A 14 10.05 3.91 17.20
CA ARG A 14 10.81 2.71 16.83
C ARG A 14 10.09 1.42 17.23
N LYS A 15 9.59 1.35 18.48
CA LYS A 15 8.82 0.21 18.97
C LYS A 15 7.56 0.00 18.11
N ALA A 16 6.84 1.07 17.80
CA ALA A 16 5.65 1.03 16.96
C ALA A 16 5.96 0.54 15.54
N ASN A 17 6.99 1.06 14.88
CA ASN A 17 7.39 0.62 13.53
C ASN A 17 7.71 -0.88 13.48
N LYS A 18 8.46 -1.38 14.47
CA LYS A 18 8.81 -2.81 14.57
C LYS A 18 7.59 -3.71 14.79
N ALA A 19 6.65 -3.27 15.61
CA ALA A 19 5.44 -4.03 15.94
C ALA A 19 4.40 -3.99 14.81
N MET A 20 4.11 -2.79 14.30
CA MET A 20 2.97 -2.55 13.40
C MET A 20 3.31 -2.83 11.93
N LYS A 21 4.55 -2.56 11.52
CA LYS A 21 5.03 -2.71 10.13
C LYS A 21 4.15 -2.04 9.07
N SER A 22 3.40 -1.01 9.48
CA SER A 22 2.45 -0.31 8.62
C SER A 22 3.18 0.47 7.53
N ILE A 23 2.59 0.49 6.33
CA ILE A 23 3.01 1.30 5.20
C ILE A 23 1.78 1.96 4.58
N GLY A 24 1.93 3.17 4.04
CA GLY A 24 0.88 3.87 3.30
C GLY A 24 1.19 3.82 1.81
N LEU A 25 0.38 3.10 1.04
CA LEU A 25 0.41 3.14 -0.43
C LEU A 25 -0.69 4.08 -0.91
N GLY A 26 -0.34 5.05 -1.73
CA GLY A 26 -1.28 5.99 -2.36
C GLY A 26 -1.05 6.06 -3.87
N ALA A 27 -1.98 6.73 -4.55
CA ALA A 27 -1.89 7.05 -5.96
C ALA A 27 -2.04 8.56 -6.17
N MET A 28 -1.42 9.08 -7.23
CA MET A 28 -1.51 10.48 -7.63
C MET A 28 -1.77 10.55 -9.14
N ASN A 29 -2.08 11.75 -9.64
CA ASN A 29 -2.35 12.02 -11.05
C ASN A 29 -3.65 11.40 -11.60
N LEU A 30 -4.66 11.18 -10.74
CA LEU A 30 -5.98 10.69 -11.19
C LEU A 30 -6.62 11.65 -12.20
N HIS A 31 -6.66 12.95 -11.88
CA HIS A 31 -7.26 13.95 -12.78
C HIS A 31 -6.52 14.03 -14.13
N GLY A 32 -5.18 14.01 -14.11
CA GLY A 32 -4.40 14.02 -15.34
C GLY A 32 -4.63 12.79 -16.21
N TYR A 33 -4.72 11.60 -15.60
CA TYR A 33 -5.06 10.37 -16.31
C TYR A 33 -6.45 10.45 -16.95
N LEU A 34 -7.47 10.88 -16.20
CA LEU A 34 -8.83 11.00 -16.71
C LEU A 34 -8.91 12.00 -17.88
N ALA A 35 -8.28 13.17 -17.73
CA ALA A 35 -8.25 14.19 -18.78
C ALA A 35 -7.57 13.70 -20.08
N GLN A 36 -6.45 12.97 -19.96
CA GLN A 36 -5.77 12.37 -21.12
C GLN A 36 -6.61 11.33 -21.87
N ASN A 37 -7.53 10.66 -21.16
CA ASN A 37 -8.45 9.69 -21.74
C ASN A 37 -9.83 10.29 -22.07
N GLN A 38 -9.94 11.63 -22.05
CA GLN A 38 -11.19 12.36 -22.35
C GLN A 38 -12.36 12.00 -21.41
N ILE A 39 -12.06 11.57 -20.18
CA ILE A 39 -13.06 11.27 -19.16
C ILE A 39 -13.23 12.50 -18.27
N ALA A 40 -14.44 13.05 -18.21
CA ALA A 40 -14.75 14.18 -17.33
C ALA A 40 -14.64 13.74 -15.85
N TYR A 41 -13.97 14.55 -15.03
CA TYR A 41 -13.63 14.17 -13.66
C TYR A 41 -14.85 13.86 -12.76
N GLU A 42 -15.97 14.54 -13.00
CA GLU A 42 -17.21 14.38 -12.23
C GLU A 42 -18.14 13.29 -12.78
N SER A 43 -17.75 12.62 -13.87
CA SER A 43 -18.59 11.63 -14.54
C SER A 43 -18.76 10.34 -13.73
N GLU A 44 -19.81 9.58 -14.05
CA GLU A 44 -19.96 8.22 -13.52
C GLU A 44 -18.81 7.30 -13.93
N GLU A 45 -18.27 7.48 -15.14
CA GLU A 45 -17.14 6.71 -15.66
C GLU A 45 -15.85 6.98 -14.88
N ALA A 46 -15.60 8.23 -14.47
CA ALA A 46 -14.48 8.55 -13.59
C ALA A 46 -14.61 7.87 -12.21
N ARG A 47 -15.84 7.81 -11.68
CA ARG A 47 -16.14 7.12 -10.41
C ARG A 47 -15.95 5.61 -10.54
N ASP A 48 -16.40 5.02 -11.64
CA ASP A 48 -16.24 3.58 -11.89
C ASP A 48 -14.76 3.19 -12.09
N PHE A 49 -14.01 4.00 -12.83
CA PHE A 49 -12.57 3.85 -12.94
C PHE A 49 -11.90 3.88 -11.57
N ALA A 50 -12.19 4.89 -10.75
CA ALA A 50 -11.60 5.01 -9.42
C ALA A 50 -11.95 3.81 -8.53
N ASN A 51 -13.21 3.37 -8.56
CA ASN A 51 -13.68 2.21 -7.82
C ASN A 51 -12.88 0.95 -8.18
N THR A 52 -12.81 0.63 -9.47
CA THR A 52 -12.10 -0.56 -9.97
C THR A 52 -10.59 -0.46 -9.72
N PHE A 53 -10.00 0.72 -9.97
CA PHE A 53 -8.58 0.97 -9.75
C PHE A 53 -8.19 0.74 -8.28
N PHE A 54 -8.89 1.38 -7.34
CA PHE A 54 -8.58 1.25 -5.91
C PHE A 54 -8.91 -0.13 -5.35
N MET A 55 -9.94 -0.82 -5.88
CA MET A 55 -10.19 -2.22 -5.57
C MET A 55 -9.01 -3.11 -5.95
N MET A 56 -8.46 -2.94 -7.16
CA MET A 56 -7.31 -3.73 -7.63
C MET A 56 -6.05 -3.42 -6.84
N VAL A 57 -5.78 -2.14 -6.56
CA VAL A 57 -4.67 -1.71 -5.68
C VAL A 57 -4.77 -2.37 -4.31
N ASN A 58 -5.96 -2.37 -3.69
CA ASN A 58 -6.19 -3.00 -2.40
C ASN A 58 -5.96 -4.52 -2.45
N TYR A 59 -6.54 -5.19 -3.45
CA TYR A 59 -6.40 -6.64 -3.63
C TYR A 59 -4.92 -7.06 -3.73
N TYR A 60 -4.15 -6.41 -4.61
CA TYR A 60 -2.74 -6.73 -4.77
C TYR A 60 -1.90 -6.35 -3.55
N SER A 61 -2.25 -5.26 -2.85
CA SER A 61 -1.58 -4.87 -1.60
C SER A 61 -1.73 -5.95 -0.53
N ILE A 62 -2.95 -6.46 -0.32
CA ILE A 62 -3.22 -7.53 0.65
C ILE A 62 -2.53 -8.81 0.23
N LYS A 63 -2.65 -9.20 -1.05
CA LYS A 63 -2.01 -10.41 -1.59
C LYS A 63 -0.51 -10.38 -1.33
N ARG A 64 0.15 -9.26 -1.67
CA ARG A 64 1.59 -9.10 -1.47
C ARG A 64 1.98 -9.12 0.01
N SER A 65 1.20 -8.47 0.87
CA SER A 65 1.41 -8.52 2.32
C SER A 65 1.34 -9.96 2.86
N SER A 66 0.36 -10.74 2.42
CA SER A 66 0.20 -12.16 2.77
C SER A 66 1.37 -13.02 2.29
N GLU A 67 1.84 -12.82 1.06
CA GLU A 67 3.03 -13.49 0.53
C GLU A 67 4.29 -13.20 1.35
N LEU A 68 4.50 -11.94 1.73
CA LEU A 68 5.63 -11.54 2.56
C LEU A 68 5.55 -12.19 3.96
N ALA A 69 4.36 -12.25 4.55
CA ALA A 69 4.15 -12.94 5.83
C ALA A 69 4.47 -14.43 5.73
N LYS A 70 4.01 -15.11 4.66
CA LYS A 70 4.31 -16.53 4.39
C LYS A 70 5.81 -16.76 4.18
N LYS A 71 6.48 -15.92 3.38
CA LYS A 71 7.92 -16.00 3.15
C LYS A 71 8.70 -15.81 4.44
N LYS A 72 8.31 -14.84 5.27
CA LYS A 72 8.96 -14.59 6.56
C LYS A 72 8.80 -15.76 7.53
N ARG A 73 7.62 -16.40 7.58
CA ARG A 73 7.39 -17.62 8.39
C ARG A 73 8.25 -18.80 7.92
N ARG A 74 8.39 -19.02 6.60
CA ARG A 74 9.21 -20.10 6.04
C ARG A 74 10.72 -19.91 6.27
N ASN A 75 11.16 -18.67 6.41
CA ASN A 75 12.56 -18.32 6.64
C ASN A 75 12.94 -18.25 8.14
N ILE A 76 12.02 -18.58 9.05
CA ILE A 76 12.37 -18.84 10.45
C ILE A 76 13.00 -20.23 10.46
N PRO A 77 14.28 -20.41 10.83
CA PRO A 77 14.88 -21.73 10.94
C PRO A 77 14.01 -22.59 11.86
N SER A 78 13.68 -23.81 11.44
CA SER A 78 13.12 -24.80 12.36
C SER A 78 14.07 -24.90 13.56
N LEU A 79 13.51 -24.71 14.76
CA LEU A 79 14.19 -25.08 16.01
C LEU A 79 14.67 -26.53 15.94
#